data_AF-A0A1M6UWR2-F1
#
_entry.id   AF-A0A1M6UWR2-F1
#
_cell.length_a   1.000
_cell.length_b   1.000
_cell.length_c   1.000
_cell.angle_alpha   90.00
_cell.angle_beta   90.00
_cell.angle_gamma   90.00
#
_symmetry.space_group_name_H-M   'P 1'
#
loop_
_entity.id
_entity.type
_entity.pdbx_description
1 polymer ?
#
loop_
_entity_poly.entity_id
_entity_poly.type
_entity_poly.pdbx_seq_one_letter_code
_entity_poly.pdbx_strand_id
1 'polypeptide(L)'
;MKPEIKKLLILNLPYLLFVWLFDKVGAAVRLSPGADASAKLLHLGDGFTTAFSSIAPSFHPADLLIGIAGAVIVRLIIYTKGKNAKKYRRGTEYGSARWGGADDIKPYTDPVFENNIPLTQTERLTMNSRPKQPKYARNKNILVIGGSGSGKTRFFVKPSLMQCTSKDFPTSYIVTDPKGTLILETGKMLQRYKYRIKVLNTINFKKSMKYNPFAYLRSEKDILKLVNTIIANTKGDGEKSGEDFWVKAEKLYYTALIGYIWYEAPEDEKNFTTLLEMINASEAREDDEDFQNPVDLMFERLEEKDPEHFAVKQYKKYKLAAGDVCSK
;
A
#
# COMPACT_ATOMS: atom_id res chain seq x y z
N MET A 1 -13.41 38.81 -4.17
CA MET A 1 -13.85 38.37 -2.83
C MET A 1 -13.27 36.97 -2.57
N LYS A 2 -12.57 36.72 -1.45
CA LYS A 2 -11.97 35.40 -1.18
C LYS A 2 -13.03 34.29 -1.30
N PRO A 3 -12.75 33.13 -1.92
CA PRO A 3 -13.74 32.07 -2.16
C PRO A 3 -14.41 31.56 -0.86
N GLU A 4 -13.70 31.66 0.26
CA GLU A 4 -14.23 31.31 1.58
C GLU A 4 -15.31 32.28 2.08
N ILE A 5 -15.18 33.59 1.81
CA ILE A 5 -16.15 34.61 2.23
C ILE A 5 -17.45 34.45 1.44
N LYS A 6 -17.35 34.17 0.13
CA LYS A 6 -18.54 33.92 -0.71
C LYS A 6 -19.32 32.69 -0.21
N LYS A 7 -18.61 31.63 0.16
CA LYS A 7 -19.19 30.42 0.72
C LYS A 7 -19.88 30.69 2.06
N LEU A 8 -19.26 31.48 2.93
CA LEU A 8 -19.79 31.82 4.24
C LEU A 8 -21.06 32.70 4.15
N LEU A 9 -21.10 33.64 3.19
CA LEU A 9 -22.28 34.46 2.94
C LEU A 9 -23.45 33.62 2.40
N ILE A 10 -23.19 32.76 1.40
CA ILE A 10 -24.22 31.88 0.83
C ILE A 10 -24.77 30.92 1.89
N LEU A 11 -23.91 30.40 2.78
CA LEU A 11 -24.33 29.49 3.85
C LEU A 11 -25.22 30.17 4.90
N ASN A 12 -25.02 31.47 5.14
CA ASN A 12 -25.77 32.20 6.17
C ASN A 12 -26.99 32.97 5.64
N LEU A 13 -27.09 33.17 4.32
CA LEU A 13 -28.18 33.90 3.67
C LEU A 13 -29.59 33.38 4.02
N PRO A 14 -29.84 32.06 4.12
CA PRO A 14 -31.17 31.54 4.49
C PRO A 14 -31.61 31.92 5.92
N TYR A 15 -30.68 32.23 6.82
CA TYR A 15 -31.04 32.63 8.19
C TYR A 15 -31.66 34.02 8.25
N LEU A 16 -31.43 34.88 7.25
CA LEU A 16 -32.10 36.17 7.15
C LEU A 16 -33.62 36.03 6.94
N LEU A 17 -34.07 34.95 6.28
CA LEU A 17 -35.49 34.63 6.15
C LEU A 17 -36.10 34.27 7.51
N PHE A 18 -35.37 33.56 8.36
CA PHE A 18 -35.82 33.25 9.72
C PHE A 18 -35.84 34.52 10.59
N VAL A 19 -34.85 35.41 10.47
CA VAL A 19 -34.88 36.71 11.16
C VAL A 19 -36.15 37.48 10.79
N TRP A 20 -36.46 37.57 9.50
CA TRP A 20 -37.67 38.23 9.00
C TRP A 20 -38.95 37.55 9.50
N LEU A 21 -39.03 36.21 9.46
CA LEU A 21 -40.22 35.47 9.88
C LEU A 21 -40.52 35.65 11.37
N PHE A 22 -39.50 35.52 12.23
CA PHE A 22 -39.67 35.68 13.68
C PHE A 22 -39.92 37.14 14.07
N ASP A 23 -39.33 38.09 13.33
CA ASP A 23 -39.64 39.52 13.46
C ASP A 23 -41.12 39.80 13.17
N LYS A 24 -41.68 39.20 12.11
CA LYS A 24 -43.12 39.31 11.79
C LYS A 24 -44.02 38.68 12.85
N VAL A 25 -43.60 37.59 13.48
CA VAL A 25 -44.33 37.00 14.61
C VAL A 25 -44.32 37.93 15.81
N GLY A 26 -43.18 38.56 16.13
CA GLY A 26 -43.10 39.60 17.16
C GLY A 26 -44.03 40.78 16.87
N ALA A 27 -44.03 41.26 15.63
CA ALA A 27 -44.90 42.34 15.17
C ALA A 27 -46.38 41.96 15.26
N ALA A 28 -46.76 40.72 14.90
CA ALA A 28 -48.13 40.24 14.97
C ALA A 28 -48.66 40.23 16.41
N VAL A 29 -47.86 39.76 17.36
CA VAL A 29 -48.22 39.76 18.80
C VAL A 29 -48.35 41.18 19.34
N ARG A 30 -47.51 42.12 18.89
CA ARG A 30 -47.61 43.52 19.31
C ARG A 30 -48.85 44.21 18.75
N LEU A 31 -49.16 43.97 17.47
CA LEU A 31 -50.27 44.60 16.74
C LEU A 31 -51.63 43.97 17.04
N SER A 32 -51.67 42.86 17.79
CA SER A 32 -52.91 42.20 18.21
C SER A 32 -53.65 43.05 19.27
N PRO A 33 -54.95 43.34 19.08
CA PRO A 33 -55.78 44.05 20.06
C PRO A 33 -55.86 43.32 21.41
N GLY A 34 -55.76 44.07 22.52
CA GLY A 34 -55.94 43.54 23.88
C GLY A 34 -54.89 44.04 24.86
N ALA A 35 -55.31 44.33 26.11
CA ALA A 35 -54.43 44.76 27.19
C ALA A 35 -53.65 43.59 27.81
N ASP A 36 -54.30 42.42 27.92
CA ASP A 36 -53.75 41.21 28.53
C ASP A 36 -53.37 40.14 27.50
N ALA A 37 -52.49 39.21 27.90
CA ALA A 37 -51.97 38.16 27.03
C ALA A 37 -53.06 37.25 26.45
N SER A 38 -54.13 36.98 27.19
CA SER A 38 -55.28 36.18 26.73
C SER A 38 -56.08 36.87 25.64
N ALA A 39 -56.29 38.19 25.76
CA ALA A 39 -56.97 38.99 24.74
C ALA A 39 -56.14 39.09 23.45
N LYS A 40 -54.82 39.30 23.58
CA LYS A 40 -53.90 39.29 22.42
C LYS A 40 -53.85 37.93 21.71
N LEU A 41 -53.97 36.84 22.45
CA LEU A 41 -54.04 35.49 21.88
C LEU A 41 -55.36 35.27 21.12
N LEU A 42 -56.47 35.79 21.64
CA LEU A 42 -57.80 35.68 21.03
C LEU A 42 -57.87 36.44 19.68
N HIS A 43 -57.21 37.59 19.58
CA HIS A 43 -57.17 38.45 18.39
C HIS A 43 -55.87 38.32 17.58
N LEU A 44 -55.13 37.23 17.77
CA LEU A 44 -53.83 37.02 17.14
C LEU A 44 -53.93 37.03 15.60
N GLY A 45 -55.04 36.53 15.05
CA GLY A 45 -55.31 36.53 13.61
C GLY A 45 -55.36 37.94 13.00
N ASP A 46 -55.89 38.92 13.73
CA ASP A 46 -55.95 40.32 13.30
C ASP A 46 -54.56 40.97 13.32
N GLY A 47 -53.75 40.63 14.33
CA GLY A 47 -52.35 41.04 14.43
C GLY A 47 -51.49 40.46 13.31
N PHE A 48 -51.69 39.19 12.94
CA PHE A 48 -51.02 38.56 11.79
C PHE A 48 -51.40 39.23 10.46
N THR A 49 -52.68 39.50 10.25
CA THR A 49 -53.16 40.20 9.04
C THR A 49 -52.50 41.56 8.89
N THR A 50 -52.38 42.30 9.99
CA THR A 50 -51.74 43.61 10.02
C THR A 50 -50.23 43.53 9.83
N ALA A 51 -49.56 42.58 10.50
CA ALA A 51 -48.11 42.40 10.39
C ALA A 51 -47.65 41.96 8.99
N PHE A 52 -48.46 41.20 8.26
CA PHE A 52 -48.17 40.72 6.91
C PHE A 52 -48.69 41.62 5.79
N SER A 53 -49.40 42.71 6.10
CA SER A 53 -49.85 43.71 5.12
C SER A 53 -48.69 44.38 4.36
N SER A 54 -47.50 44.43 4.97
CA SER A 54 -46.25 44.90 4.35
C SER A 54 -45.19 43.82 4.44
N ILE A 55 -44.39 43.69 3.38
CA ILE A 55 -43.27 42.73 3.32
C ILE A 55 -42.08 43.24 4.16
N ALA A 56 -42.00 44.53 4.47
CA ALA A 56 -40.87 45.12 5.20
C ALA A 56 -40.79 44.62 6.67
N PRO A 57 -39.59 44.40 7.23
CA PRO A 57 -39.42 44.06 8.64
C PRO A 57 -40.01 45.13 9.58
N SER A 58 -40.42 44.72 10.77
CA SER A 58 -40.76 45.63 11.84
C SER A 58 -39.47 46.22 12.40
N PHE A 59 -39.19 47.50 12.11
CA PHE A 59 -38.00 48.19 12.65
C PHE A 59 -38.08 48.49 14.16
N HIS A 60 -38.98 47.84 14.87
CA HIS A 60 -39.12 48.01 16.30
C HIS A 60 -38.10 47.15 17.05
N PRO A 61 -37.41 47.70 18.07
CA PRO A 61 -36.31 46.99 18.75
C PRO A 61 -36.70 45.61 19.31
N ALA A 62 -37.89 45.49 19.90
CA ALA A 62 -38.36 44.22 20.48
C ALA A 62 -38.62 43.12 19.43
N ASP A 63 -39.17 43.49 18.27
CA ASP A 63 -39.51 42.51 17.22
C ASP A 63 -38.25 42.03 16.51
N LEU A 64 -37.31 42.95 16.26
CA LEU A 64 -36.01 42.64 15.68
C LEU A 64 -35.18 41.73 16.60
N LEU A 65 -35.24 41.96 17.92
CA LEU A 65 -34.62 41.08 18.92
C LEU A 65 -35.24 39.68 18.90
N ILE A 66 -36.56 39.57 18.81
CA ILE A 66 -37.26 38.28 18.65
C ILE A 66 -36.85 37.60 17.33
N GLY A 67 -36.72 38.37 16.25
CA GLY A 67 -36.22 37.94 14.95
C GLY A 67 -34.84 37.30 15.03
N ILE A 68 -33.87 38.04 15.58
CA ILE A 68 -32.49 37.60 15.73
C ILE A 68 -32.39 36.40 16.68
N ALA A 69 -33.07 36.44 17.84
CA ALA A 69 -33.06 35.35 18.80
C ALA A 69 -33.64 34.06 18.20
N GLY A 70 -34.76 34.15 17.48
CA GLY A 70 -35.37 33.01 16.79
C GLY A 70 -34.44 32.40 15.74
N ALA A 71 -33.78 33.23 14.93
CA ALA A 71 -32.81 32.74 13.94
C ALA A 71 -31.58 32.09 14.58
N VAL A 72 -31.08 32.61 15.70
CA VAL A 72 -29.98 32.02 16.47
C VAL A 72 -30.38 30.66 17.05
N ILE A 73 -31.59 30.53 17.59
CA ILE A 73 -32.12 29.25 18.10
C ILE A 73 -32.21 28.23 16.96
N VAL A 74 -32.77 28.59 15.80
CA VAL A 74 -32.84 27.71 14.64
C VAL A 74 -31.44 27.29 14.17
N ARG A 75 -30.49 28.23 14.13
CA ARG A 75 -29.09 27.94 13.79
C ARG A 75 -28.44 27.00 14.79
N LEU A 76 -28.69 27.17 16.09
CA LEU A 76 -28.18 26.29 17.14
C LEU A 76 -28.78 24.89 17.04
N ILE A 77 -30.09 24.77 16.74
CA ILE A 77 -30.76 23.48 16.51
C ILE A 77 -30.16 22.77 15.29
N ILE A 78 -29.97 23.47 14.17
CA ILE A 78 -29.36 22.89 12.97
C ILE A 78 -27.90 22.50 13.22
N TYR A 79 -27.14 23.33 13.93
CA TYR A 79 -25.74 23.07 14.25
C TYR A 79 -25.57 21.88 15.19
N THR A 80 -26.38 21.79 16.26
CA THR A 80 -26.36 20.66 17.19
C THR A 80 -26.83 19.37 16.53
N LYS A 81 -27.90 19.42 15.71
CA LYS A 81 -28.32 18.28 14.89
C LYS A 81 -27.27 17.89 13.85
N GLY A 82 -26.55 18.85 13.27
CA GLY A 82 -25.48 18.60 12.31
C GLY A 82 -24.24 17.96 12.95
N LYS A 83 -23.85 18.39 14.16
CA LYS A 83 -22.73 17.79 14.90
C LYS A 83 -23.07 16.43 15.51
N ASN A 84 -24.31 16.26 15.99
CA ASN A 84 -24.83 15.00 16.51
C ASN A 84 -25.50 14.14 15.42
N ALA A 85 -25.36 14.51 14.14
CA ALA A 85 -25.76 13.67 13.02
C ALA A 85 -24.85 12.44 13.01
N LYS A 86 -25.24 11.44 13.79
CA LYS A 86 -24.68 10.11 13.69
C LYS A 86 -24.84 9.68 12.24
N LYS A 87 -23.72 9.46 11.55
CA LYS A 87 -23.69 9.06 10.13
C LYS A 87 -24.17 7.62 9.98
N TYR A 88 -25.48 7.41 10.12
CA TYR A 88 -26.11 6.14 9.82
C TYR A 88 -26.41 6.10 8.32
N ARG A 89 -25.78 5.18 7.59
CA ARG A 89 -26.22 4.82 6.24
C ARG A 89 -27.37 3.83 6.36
N ARG A 90 -28.60 4.34 6.45
CA ARG A 90 -29.79 3.49 6.47
C ARG A 90 -29.90 2.78 5.11
N GLY A 91 -29.85 1.44 5.11
CA GLY A 91 -29.89 0.62 3.89
C GLY A 91 -28.55 0.42 3.18
N THR A 92 -27.41 0.77 3.80
CA THR A 92 -26.10 0.45 3.23
C THR A 92 -25.16 -0.05 4.31
N GLU A 93 -24.77 -1.31 4.20
CA GLU A 93 -23.89 -1.96 5.15
C GLU A 93 -22.49 -1.32 5.15
N TYR A 94 -21.81 -1.46 6.30
CA TYR A 94 -20.40 -1.14 6.43
C TYR A 94 -19.60 -1.99 5.44
N GLY A 95 -18.72 -1.37 4.63
CA GLY A 95 -17.97 -2.06 3.58
C GLY A 95 -18.54 -1.91 2.16
N SER A 96 -19.65 -1.21 2.00
CA SER A 96 -20.19 -0.83 0.69
C SER A 96 -19.24 0.06 -0.13
N ALA A 97 -19.10 -0.26 -1.42
CA ALA A 97 -18.28 0.48 -2.38
C ALA A 97 -19.14 1.30 -3.36
N ARG A 98 -18.59 2.39 -3.86
CA ARG A 98 -19.14 3.17 -4.99
C ARG A 98 -18.01 3.60 -5.92
N TRP A 99 -18.36 3.95 -7.15
CA TRP A 99 -17.42 4.63 -8.04
C TRP A 99 -17.02 5.97 -7.40
N GLY A 100 -15.70 6.17 -7.28
CA GLY A 100 -15.11 7.41 -6.82
C GLY A 100 -15.00 8.43 -7.96
N GLY A 101 -15.04 9.71 -7.63
CA GLY A 101 -14.74 10.79 -8.57
C GLY A 101 -13.42 11.49 -8.25
N ALA A 102 -13.06 12.49 -9.05
CA ALA A 102 -11.82 13.26 -8.87
C ALA A 102 -11.73 13.95 -7.49
N ASP A 103 -12.85 14.35 -6.90
CA ASP A 103 -12.84 14.93 -5.55
C ASP A 103 -12.53 13.93 -4.45
N ASP A 104 -12.87 12.66 -4.65
CA ASP A 104 -12.63 11.60 -3.67
C ASP A 104 -11.13 11.25 -3.58
N ILE A 105 -10.38 11.36 -4.68
CA ILE A 105 -8.95 11.01 -4.71
C ILE A 105 -8.03 12.13 -4.23
N LYS A 106 -8.45 13.41 -4.32
CA LYS A 106 -7.65 14.59 -3.97
C LYS A 106 -6.92 14.50 -2.61
N PRO A 107 -7.52 13.99 -1.53
CA PRO A 107 -6.81 13.89 -0.24
C PRO A 107 -5.64 12.89 -0.23
N TYR A 108 -5.59 12.00 -1.23
CA TYR A 108 -4.59 10.95 -1.40
C TYR A 108 -3.52 11.31 -2.43
N THR A 109 -3.63 12.47 -3.09
CA THR A 109 -2.67 12.95 -4.09
C THR A 109 -1.72 13.98 -3.50
N ASP A 110 -0.45 13.91 -3.86
CA ASP A 110 0.53 14.97 -3.64
C ASP A 110 0.37 16.08 -4.69
N PRO A 111 0.50 17.37 -4.34
CA PRO A 111 0.44 18.47 -5.31
C PRO A 111 1.56 18.41 -6.36
N VAL A 112 2.73 17.86 -6.03
CA VAL A 112 3.84 17.67 -6.97
C VAL A 112 3.58 16.38 -7.74
N PHE A 113 3.46 16.46 -9.06
CA PHE A 113 3.07 15.32 -9.89
C PHE A 113 4.02 14.14 -9.72
N GLU A 114 5.33 14.42 -9.74
CA GLU A 114 6.44 13.49 -9.65
C GLU A 114 6.38 12.67 -8.35
N ASN A 115 5.77 13.22 -7.30
CA ASN A 115 5.64 12.59 -5.98
C ASN A 115 4.46 11.60 -5.89
N ASN A 116 3.83 11.27 -7.01
CA ASN A 116 2.69 10.36 -7.07
C ASN A 116 2.95 9.13 -7.95
N ILE A 117 2.28 8.03 -7.61
CA ILE A 117 2.11 6.86 -8.45
C ILE A 117 0.89 7.10 -9.37
N PRO A 118 1.05 7.11 -10.70
CA PRO A 118 -0.07 7.27 -11.62
C PRO A 118 -0.94 6.01 -11.65
N LEU A 119 -2.25 6.16 -11.49
CA LEU A 119 -3.23 5.05 -11.59
C LEU A 119 -4.07 5.16 -12.86
N THR A 120 -4.58 6.36 -13.13
CA THR A 120 -5.33 6.71 -14.34
C THR A 120 -4.88 8.09 -14.84
N GLN A 121 -5.61 8.67 -15.80
CA GLN A 121 -5.37 10.04 -16.23
C GLN A 121 -5.64 11.07 -15.11
N THR A 122 -6.62 10.80 -14.24
CA THR A 122 -7.12 11.74 -13.22
C THR A 122 -6.76 11.31 -11.80
N GLU A 123 -6.71 10.02 -11.52
CA GLU A 123 -6.43 9.46 -10.20
C GLU A 123 -4.95 9.11 -10.05
N ARG A 124 -4.38 9.50 -8.90
CA ARG A 124 -2.98 9.25 -8.53
C ARG A 124 -2.91 8.96 -7.03
N LEU A 125 -1.84 8.32 -6.61
CA LEU A 125 -1.60 8.02 -5.20
C LEU A 125 -0.25 8.59 -4.75
N THR A 126 -0.24 9.38 -3.68
CA THR A 126 1.00 9.93 -3.13
C THR A 126 1.98 8.84 -2.72
N MET A 127 3.26 9.07 -3.00
CA MET A 127 4.36 8.26 -2.47
C MET A 127 4.65 8.53 -0.99
N ASN A 128 4.01 9.53 -0.37
CA ASN A 128 4.13 9.76 1.05
C ASN A 128 3.43 8.64 1.85
N SER A 129 4.17 7.95 2.74
CA SER A 129 3.60 6.95 3.65
C SER A 129 3.02 7.53 4.94
N ARG A 130 3.35 8.80 5.25
CA ARG A 130 2.96 9.49 6.48
C ARG A 130 2.36 10.86 6.15
N PRO A 131 1.16 10.92 5.53
CA PRO A 131 0.48 12.19 5.30
C PRO A 131 0.12 12.86 6.65
N LYS A 132 -0.02 14.19 6.64
CA LYS A 132 -0.39 14.98 7.83
C LYS A 132 -1.66 14.47 8.53
N GLN A 133 -2.59 13.92 7.78
CA GLN A 133 -3.77 13.25 8.32
C GLN A 133 -3.64 11.73 8.11
N PRO A 134 -3.37 10.94 9.16
CA PRO A 134 -3.11 9.50 9.04
C PRO A 134 -4.22 8.70 8.35
N LYS A 135 -5.48 9.15 8.43
CA LYS A 135 -6.62 8.50 7.76
C LYS A 135 -6.47 8.40 6.23
N TYR A 136 -5.62 9.24 5.62
CA TYR A 136 -5.31 9.24 4.19
C TYR A 136 -4.08 8.41 3.82
N ALA A 137 -3.40 7.80 4.80
CA ALA A 137 -2.33 6.85 4.50
C ALA A 137 -2.91 5.63 3.77
N ARG A 138 -2.26 5.22 2.68
CA ARG A 138 -2.68 4.07 1.87
C ARG A 138 -1.50 3.16 1.57
N ASN A 139 -1.79 1.87 1.46
CA ASN A 139 -0.87 0.88 0.92
C ASN A 139 -0.59 1.22 -0.56
N LYS A 140 0.65 1.03 -0.99
CA LYS A 140 1.15 1.35 -2.33
C LYS A 140 1.31 0.13 -3.22
N ASN A 141 1.04 -1.06 -2.69
CA ASN A 141 0.97 -2.27 -3.49
C ASN A 141 -0.24 -2.17 -4.42
N ILE A 142 0.01 -2.26 -5.72
CA ILE A 142 -1.01 -2.13 -6.76
C ILE A 142 -1.11 -3.46 -7.52
N LEU A 143 -2.31 -4.00 -7.59
CA LEU A 143 -2.65 -5.17 -8.41
C LEU A 143 -3.34 -4.69 -9.69
N VAL A 144 -2.74 -4.99 -10.84
CA VAL A 144 -3.30 -4.65 -12.15
C VAL A 144 -3.79 -5.92 -12.85
N ILE A 145 -5.10 -6.05 -12.96
CA ILE A 145 -5.76 -7.19 -13.60
C ILE A 145 -6.20 -6.79 -15.01
N GLY A 146 -5.92 -7.64 -15.99
CA GLY A 146 -6.39 -7.46 -17.35
C GLY A 146 -6.02 -8.65 -18.22
N GLY A 147 -6.84 -8.94 -19.24
CA GLY A 147 -6.60 -10.03 -20.18
C GLY A 147 -5.32 -9.85 -21.00
N SER A 148 -5.00 -10.86 -21.83
CA SER A 148 -3.97 -10.69 -22.86
C SER A 148 -4.37 -9.56 -23.82
N GLY A 149 -3.41 -8.77 -24.29
CA GLY A 149 -3.67 -7.64 -25.19
C GLY A 149 -4.31 -6.40 -24.55
N SER A 150 -4.72 -6.43 -23.27
CA SER A 150 -5.38 -5.28 -22.61
C SER A 150 -4.47 -4.06 -22.38
N GLY A 151 -3.20 -4.13 -22.77
CA GLY A 151 -2.26 -3.03 -22.70
C GLY A 151 -1.66 -2.76 -21.31
N LYS A 152 -1.67 -3.73 -20.36
CA LYS A 152 -1.07 -3.60 -19.01
C LYS A 152 0.32 -2.95 -19.04
N THR A 153 1.19 -3.42 -19.95
CA THR A 153 2.54 -2.89 -20.13
C THR A 153 2.53 -1.44 -20.62
N ARG A 154 1.68 -1.11 -21.60
CA ARG A 154 1.61 0.22 -22.22
C ARG A 154 0.97 1.26 -21.31
N PHE A 155 -0.09 0.90 -20.61
CA PHE A 155 -0.93 1.85 -19.87
C PHE A 155 -0.57 1.96 -18.39
N PHE A 156 0.10 0.97 -17.79
CA PHE A 156 0.48 1.01 -16.39
C PHE A 156 1.99 0.94 -16.19
N VAL A 157 2.66 -0.10 -16.70
CA VAL A 157 4.09 -0.32 -16.44
C VAL A 157 4.95 0.81 -17.03
N LYS A 158 4.77 1.14 -18.31
CA LYS A 158 5.54 2.21 -18.97
C LYS A 158 5.33 3.58 -18.29
N PRO A 159 4.09 4.06 -18.03
CA PRO A 159 3.88 5.29 -17.27
C PRO A 159 4.52 5.27 -15.88
N SER A 160 4.47 4.14 -15.18
CA SER A 160 5.10 3.99 -13.86
C SER A 160 6.63 4.14 -13.91
N LEU A 161 7.28 3.62 -14.96
CA LEU A 161 8.71 3.81 -15.20
C LEU A 161 9.03 5.25 -15.65
N MET A 162 8.15 5.84 -16.48
CA MET A 162 8.27 7.22 -16.96
C MET A 162 8.13 8.25 -15.85
N GLN A 163 7.45 7.91 -14.75
CA GLN A 163 7.38 8.73 -13.55
C GLN A 163 8.78 9.07 -13.02
N CYS A 164 9.75 8.17 -13.23
CA CYS A 164 11.14 8.32 -12.81
C CYS A 164 11.28 8.67 -11.32
N THR A 165 12.46 9.15 -10.94
CA THR A 165 12.74 9.64 -9.59
C THR A 165 12.23 11.07 -9.45
N SER A 166 11.71 11.40 -8.28
CA SER A 166 11.44 12.79 -7.90
C SER A 166 12.57 13.30 -6.99
N LYS A 167 12.56 14.60 -6.71
CA LYS A 167 13.50 15.20 -5.72
C LYS A 167 13.20 14.74 -4.30
N ASP A 168 11.92 14.61 -3.96
CA ASP A 168 11.48 14.29 -2.60
C ASP A 168 11.42 12.77 -2.35
N PHE A 169 11.21 11.99 -3.40
CA PHE A 169 11.16 10.53 -3.37
C PHE A 169 12.13 9.94 -4.42
N PRO A 170 13.37 9.66 -4.00
CA PRO A 170 14.31 8.86 -4.77
C PRO A 170 13.78 7.43 -4.99
N THR A 171 13.56 7.04 -6.24
CA THR A 171 12.92 5.76 -6.57
C THR A 171 13.85 4.86 -7.39
N SER A 172 14.09 3.64 -6.91
CA SER A 172 14.76 2.57 -7.66
C SER A 172 13.74 1.58 -8.21
N TYR A 173 13.95 1.13 -9.45
CA TYR A 173 13.08 0.16 -10.11
C TYR A 173 13.73 -1.21 -10.20
N ILE A 174 12.97 -2.26 -9.87
CA ILE A 174 13.26 -3.65 -10.19
C ILE A 174 12.13 -4.12 -11.10
N VAL A 175 12.48 -4.50 -12.33
CA VAL A 175 11.49 -4.79 -13.38
C VAL A 175 11.73 -6.19 -13.91
N THR A 176 10.71 -7.03 -13.86
CA THR A 176 10.66 -8.28 -14.61
C THR A 176 10.21 -7.96 -16.03
N ASP A 177 11.08 -8.22 -17.01
CA ASP A 177 10.82 -7.94 -18.44
C ASP A 177 10.91 -9.23 -19.28
N PRO A 178 9.89 -10.11 -19.23
CA PRO A 178 9.94 -11.40 -19.93
C PRO A 178 10.14 -11.29 -21.45
N LYS A 179 9.76 -10.15 -22.05
CA LYS A 179 9.88 -9.90 -23.49
C LYS A 179 11.15 -9.14 -23.87
N GLY A 180 11.89 -8.61 -22.90
CA GLY A 180 13.07 -7.76 -23.14
C GLY A 180 12.76 -6.43 -23.85
N THR A 181 11.49 -6.03 -23.95
CA THR A 181 11.07 -4.84 -24.68
C THR A 181 11.15 -3.56 -23.84
N LEU A 182 10.93 -3.66 -22.53
CA LEU A 182 10.83 -2.48 -21.66
C LEU A 182 12.15 -1.72 -21.61
N ILE A 183 13.27 -2.44 -21.52
CA ILE A 183 14.58 -1.80 -21.46
C ILE A 183 14.93 -1.08 -22.78
N LEU A 184 14.51 -1.63 -23.93
CA LEU A 184 14.73 -1.02 -25.23
C LEU A 184 13.91 0.28 -25.39
N GLU A 185 12.67 0.27 -24.88
CA GLU A 185 11.73 1.37 -25.03
C GLU A 185 11.93 2.49 -24.00
N THR A 186 12.32 2.14 -22.77
CA THR A 186 12.41 3.09 -21.64
C THR A 186 13.85 3.32 -21.14
N GLY A 187 14.81 2.46 -21.50
CA GLY A 187 16.17 2.51 -20.96
C GLY A 187 16.90 3.82 -21.26
N LYS A 188 16.77 4.37 -22.48
CA LYS A 188 17.41 5.64 -22.85
C LYS A 188 16.88 6.82 -22.03
N MET A 189 15.59 6.81 -21.68
CA MET A 189 14.99 7.81 -20.80
C MET A 189 15.53 7.67 -19.37
N LEU A 190 15.56 6.46 -18.83
CA LEU A 190 16.13 6.20 -17.50
C LEU A 190 17.61 6.63 -17.41
N GLN A 191 18.41 6.38 -18.45
CA GLN A 191 19.79 6.88 -18.53
C GLN A 191 19.86 8.41 -18.49
N ARG A 192 18.96 9.11 -19.19
CA ARG A 192 18.89 10.58 -19.16
C ARG A 192 18.55 11.10 -17.75
N TYR A 193 17.69 10.38 -17.03
CA TYR A 193 17.40 10.60 -15.61
C TYR A 193 18.49 10.07 -14.65
N LYS A 194 19.68 9.73 -15.18
CA LYS A 194 20.87 9.33 -14.42
C LYS A 194 20.72 8.04 -13.62
N TYR A 195 19.79 7.17 -14.02
CA TYR A 195 19.69 5.83 -13.46
C TYR A 195 20.91 4.97 -13.83
N ARG A 196 21.44 4.26 -12.84
CA ARG A 196 22.39 3.16 -13.07
C ARG A 196 21.61 1.92 -13.46
N ILE A 197 21.53 1.65 -14.75
CA ILE A 197 20.81 0.48 -15.27
C ILE A 197 21.66 -0.78 -15.10
N LYS A 198 21.07 -1.82 -14.53
CA LYS A 198 21.63 -3.17 -14.44
C LYS A 198 20.67 -4.17 -15.09
N VAL A 199 21.20 -5.07 -15.92
CA VAL A 199 20.40 -6.07 -16.65
C VAL A 199 20.90 -7.47 -16.32
N LEU A 200 20.03 -8.28 -15.74
CA LEU A 200 20.21 -9.72 -15.58
C LEU A 200 19.38 -10.43 -16.65
N ASN A 201 20.05 -10.94 -17.68
CA ASN A 201 19.40 -11.70 -18.75
C ASN A 201 19.73 -13.18 -18.57
N THR A 202 18.70 -13.99 -18.31
CA THR A 202 18.80 -15.45 -18.10
C THR A 202 18.61 -16.25 -19.38
N ILE A 203 18.27 -15.61 -20.51
CA ILE A 203 18.12 -16.26 -21.82
C ILE A 203 19.42 -16.11 -22.63
N ASN A 204 19.95 -14.89 -22.71
CA ASN A 204 21.18 -14.60 -23.43
C ASN A 204 22.23 -14.00 -22.47
N PHE A 205 23.09 -14.89 -21.96
CA PHE A 205 24.15 -14.51 -21.03
C PHE A 205 25.20 -13.55 -21.63
N LYS A 206 25.38 -13.51 -22.96
CA LYS A 206 26.26 -12.52 -23.61
C LYS A 206 25.75 -11.09 -23.47
N LYS A 207 24.45 -10.91 -23.25
CA LYS A 207 23.78 -9.61 -23.03
C LYS A 207 23.39 -9.40 -21.56
N SER A 208 23.96 -10.19 -20.66
CA SER A 208 23.70 -10.13 -19.22
C SER A 208 24.88 -9.51 -18.49
N MET A 209 24.60 -8.76 -17.42
CA MET A 209 25.65 -8.27 -16.52
C MET A 209 26.16 -9.35 -15.56
N LYS A 210 25.60 -10.57 -15.65
CA LYS A 210 25.88 -11.73 -14.81
C LYS A 210 25.55 -11.47 -13.33
N TYR A 211 25.36 -12.54 -12.58
CA TYR A 211 25.05 -12.46 -11.16
C TYR A 211 25.63 -13.70 -10.48
N ASN A 212 26.37 -13.49 -9.40
CA ASN A 212 26.86 -14.54 -8.53
C ASN A 212 26.34 -14.24 -7.11
N PRO A 213 25.44 -15.05 -6.53
CA PRO A 213 24.90 -14.80 -5.21
C PRO A 213 25.94 -14.94 -4.09
N PHE A 214 26.99 -15.74 -4.28
CA PHE A 214 28.05 -15.92 -3.28
C PHE A 214 28.77 -14.59 -2.95
N ALA A 215 28.90 -13.69 -3.93
CA ALA A 215 29.49 -12.36 -3.74
C ALA A 215 28.68 -11.46 -2.78
N TYR A 216 27.44 -11.84 -2.46
CA TYR A 216 26.53 -11.11 -1.58
C TYR A 216 26.29 -11.80 -0.23
N LEU A 217 26.91 -12.96 0.01
CA LEU A 217 26.84 -13.64 1.30
C LEU A 217 27.73 -12.90 2.31
N ARG A 218 27.13 -12.49 3.44
CA ARG A 218 27.83 -11.79 4.54
C ARG A 218 27.73 -12.52 5.87
N SER A 219 26.84 -13.50 5.95
CA SER A 219 26.55 -14.24 7.19
C SER A 219 25.92 -15.59 6.88
N GLU A 220 25.96 -16.51 7.84
CA GLU A 220 25.25 -17.80 7.79
C GLU A 220 23.75 -17.62 7.52
N LYS A 221 23.15 -16.53 8.02
CA LYS A 221 21.75 -16.19 7.75
C LYS A 221 21.51 -15.96 6.25
N ASP A 222 22.47 -15.41 5.52
CA ASP A 222 22.34 -15.19 4.08
C ASP A 222 22.48 -16.49 3.31
N ILE A 223 23.29 -17.46 3.78
CA ILE A 223 23.34 -18.82 3.24
C ILE A 223 21.96 -19.46 3.34
N LEU A 224 21.35 -19.43 4.53
CA LEU A 224 20.02 -19.97 4.75
C LEU A 224 18.96 -19.29 3.86
N LYS A 225 19.05 -17.97 3.65
CA LYS A 225 18.17 -17.26 2.70
C LYS A 225 18.37 -17.72 1.26
N LEU A 226 19.62 -17.89 0.82
CA LEU A 226 19.93 -18.36 -0.52
C LEU A 226 19.38 -19.75 -0.76
N VAL A 227 19.62 -20.69 0.18
CA VAL A 227 19.08 -22.06 0.12
C VAL A 227 17.56 -22.06 0.05
N ASN A 228 16.89 -21.32 0.96
CA ASN A 228 15.43 -21.23 0.93
C ASN A 228 14.92 -20.63 -0.39
N THR A 229 15.66 -19.68 -0.97
CA THR A 229 15.30 -19.07 -2.27
C THR A 229 15.43 -20.09 -3.39
N ILE A 230 16.48 -20.90 -3.43
CA ILE A 230 16.65 -21.96 -4.43
C ILE A 230 15.49 -22.94 -4.33
N ILE A 231 15.28 -23.54 -3.14
CA ILE A 231 14.23 -24.54 -2.91
C ILE A 231 12.83 -23.99 -3.22
N ALA A 232 12.53 -22.75 -2.83
CA ALA A 232 11.22 -22.16 -3.09
C ALA A 232 10.94 -21.93 -4.59
N ASN A 233 11.98 -21.79 -5.42
CA ASN A 233 11.85 -21.56 -6.86
C ASN A 233 12.05 -22.84 -7.70
N THR A 234 12.41 -23.97 -7.09
CA THR A 234 12.51 -25.28 -7.76
C THR A 234 11.33 -26.20 -7.46
N LYS A 235 10.52 -25.89 -6.44
CA LYS A 235 9.25 -26.57 -6.16
C LYS A 235 8.23 -26.32 -7.28
N GLY A 236 7.64 -27.38 -7.83
CA GLY A 236 6.61 -27.27 -8.86
C GLY A 236 5.31 -26.65 -8.34
N ASP A 237 4.59 -25.92 -9.21
CA ASP A 237 3.27 -25.37 -8.92
C ASP A 237 2.25 -26.52 -8.71
N GLY A 238 2.01 -26.94 -7.47
CA GLY A 238 0.99 -27.95 -7.17
C GLY A 238 1.23 -28.81 -5.93
N GLU A 239 2.45 -28.87 -5.42
CA GLU A 239 2.75 -29.61 -4.19
C GLU A 239 2.27 -28.84 -2.96
N LYS A 240 0.98 -29.00 -2.65
CA LYS A 240 0.44 -28.61 -1.36
C LYS A 240 0.89 -29.61 -0.30
N SER A 241 1.34 -29.03 0.81
CA SER A 241 1.45 -29.58 2.17
C SER A 241 2.55 -30.58 2.49
N GLY A 242 3.64 -30.04 3.06
CA GLY A 242 4.55 -30.73 3.97
C GLY A 242 5.88 -30.00 4.07
N GLU A 243 6.41 -29.78 5.28
CA GLU A 243 7.87 -29.80 5.43
C GLU A 243 8.32 -31.23 5.14
N ASP A 244 8.24 -31.63 3.87
CA ASP A 244 8.57 -32.99 3.46
C ASP A 244 9.99 -33.30 3.92
N PHE A 245 10.18 -34.53 4.38
CA PHE A 245 11.48 -35.00 4.86
C PHE A 245 12.56 -34.68 3.82
N TRP A 246 12.25 -34.91 2.54
CA TRP A 246 13.12 -34.60 1.40
C TRP A 246 13.50 -33.12 1.32
N VAL A 247 12.58 -32.20 1.59
CA VAL A 247 12.83 -30.75 1.62
C VAL A 247 13.75 -30.38 2.78
N LYS A 248 13.62 -31.05 3.95
CA LYS A 248 14.51 -30.81 5.09
C LYS A 248 15.93 -31.31 4.82
N ALA A 249 16.04 -32.52 4.25
CA ALA A 249 17.32 -33.10 3.86
C ALA A 249 18.02 -32.23 2.80
N GLU A 250 17.31 -31.85 1.73
CA GLU A 250 17.79 -30.94 0.68
C GLU A 250 18.28 -29.61 1.26
N LYS A 251 17.50 -29.02 2.18
CA LYS A 251 17.89 -27.78 2.84
C LYS A 251 19.16 -27.91 3.67
N LEU A 252 19.29 -28.97 4.47
CA LEU A 252 20.50 -29.20 5.27
C LEU A 252 21.71 -29.40 4.37
N TYR A 253 21.54 -30.20 3.32
CA TYR A 253 22.59 -30.52 2.35
C TYR A 253 23.06 -29.27 1.59
N TYR A 254 22.16 -28.51 0.98
CA TYR A 254 22.53 -27.25 0.30
C TYR A 254 23.13 -26.22 1.26
N THR A 255 22.67 -26.16 2.51
CA THR A 255 23.28 -25.28 3.51
C THR A 255 24.71 -25.71 3.83
N ALA A 256 24.97 -27.01 3.93
CA ALA A 256 26.31 -27.54 4.12
C ALA A 256 27.23 -27.22 2.94
N LEU A 257 26.81 -27.53 1.71
CA LEU A 257 27.62 -27.30 0.51
C LEU A 257 27.92 -25.81 0.28
N ILE A 258 26.89 -24.95 0.33
CA ILE A 258 27.09 -23.50 0.16
C ILE A 258 27.94 -22.93 1.30
N GLY A 259 27.76 -23.45 2.52
CA GLY A 259 28.62 -23.13 3.65
C GLY A 259 30.08 -23.49 3.39
N TYR A 260 30.34 -24.72 2.94
CA TYR A 260 31.68 -25.19 2.61
C TYR A 260 32.32 -24.27 1.55
N ILE A 261 31.63 -24.02 0.44
CA ILE A 261 32.13 -23.15 -0.64
C ILE A 261 32.42 -21.74 -0.11
N TRP A 262 31.52 -21.17 0.70
CA TRP A 262 31.68 -19.79 1.15
C TRP A 262 32.86 -19.61 2.13
N TYR A 263 33.09 -20.56 3.03
CA TYR A 263 34.16 -20.52 4.03
C TYR A 263 35.50 -21.01 3.50
N GLU A 264 35.53 -22.13 2.77
CA GLU A 264 36.77 -22.87 2.45
C GLU A 264 37.24 -22.70 1.00
N ALA A 265 36.34 -22.48 0.04
CA ALA A 265 36.75 -22.40 -1.35
C ALA A 265 37.49 -21.09 -1.68
N PRO A 266 38.44 -21.10 -2.64
CA PRO A 266 39.02 -19.89 -3.22
C PRO A 266 37.94 -18.95 -3.78
N GLU A 267 38.21 -17.64 -3.79
CA GLU A 267 37.22 -16.61 -4.21
C GLU A 267 36.70 -16.81 -5.65
N ASP A 268 37.50 -17.34 -6.56
CA ASP A 268 37.10 -17.65 -7.94
C ASP A 268 36.21 -18.90 -8.05
N GLU A 269 36.29 -19.81 -7.09
CA GLU A 269 35.46 -21.01 -6.96
C GLU A 269 34.17 -20.78 -6.13
N LYS A 270 33.99 -19.58 -5.55
CA LYS A 270 32.75 -19.23 -4.83
C LYS A 270 31.61 -18.95 -5.80
N ASN A 271 31.10 -19.96 -6.49
CA ASN A 271 30.11 -19.82 -7.54
C ASN A 271 29.21 -21.06 -7.67
N PHE A 272 28.18 -20.97 -8.53
CA PHE A 272 27.23 -22.08 -8.74
C PHE A 272 27.81 -23.26 -9.52
N THR A 273 28.85 -23.07 -10.32
CA THR A 273 29.51 -24.19 -11.02
C THR A 273 30.10 -25.14 -9.99
N THR A 274 30.84 -24.61 -9.01
CA THR A 274 31.40 -25.42 -7.91
C THR A 274 30.31 -26.10 -7.09
N LEU A 275 29.19 -25.43 -6.82
CA LEU A 275 28.05 -26.07 -6.15
C LEU A 275 27.51 -27.26 -6.96
N LEU A 276 27.35 -27.10 -8.27
CA LEU A 276 26.87 -28.19 -9.14
C LEU A 276 27.88 -29.33 -9.25
N GLU A 277 29.18 -29.03 -9.28
CA GLU A 277 30.25 -30.03 -9.27
C GLU A 277 30.24 -30.84 -7.97
N MET A 278 30.09 -30.19 -6.81
CA MET A 278 29.95 -30.89 -5.52
C MET A 278 28.70 -31.79 -5.50
N ILE A 279 27.57 -31.31 -6.01
CA ILE A 279 26.33 -32.11 -6.11
C ILE A 279 26.56 -33.34 -7.00
N ASN A 280 27.18 -33.16 -8.18
CA ASN A 280 27.45 -34.26 -9.10
C ASN A 280 28.48 -35.26 -8.55
N ALA A 281 29.41 -34.80 -7.70
CA ALA A 281 30.38 -35.64 -7.01
C ALA A 281 29.81 -36.37 -5.78
N SER A 282 28.56 -36.10 -5.40
CA SER A 282 27.91 -36.75 -4.25
C SER A 282 27.16 -38.01 -4.66
N GLU A 283 27.87 -38.93 -5.32
CA GLU A 283 27.37 -40.25 -5.66
C GLU A 283 26.99 -41.00 -4.37
N ALA A 284 25.86 -41.69 -4.40
CA ALA A 284 25.44 -42.62 -3.36
C ALA A 284 25.34 -44.01 -3.99
N ARG A 285 25.82 -45.03 -3.28
CA ARG A 285 25.72 -46.44 -3.68
C ARG A 285 24.81 -47.15 -2.67
N GLU A 286 23.75 -47.77 -3.16
CA GLU A 286 22.79 -48.48 -2.30
C GLU A 286 23.34 -49.82 -1.80
N ASP A 287 24.33 -50.38 -2.49
CA ASP A 287 24.92 -51.70 -2.25
C ASP A 287 26.20 -51.67 -1.38
N ASP A 288 26.67 -50.48 -0.99
CA ASP A 288 27.89 -50.29 -0.20
C ASP A 288 27.69 -49.14 0.80
N GLU A 289 27.27 -49.49 2.03
CA GLU A 289 27.04 -48.51 3.12
C GLU A 289 28.32 -47.80 3.56
N ASP A 290 29.49 -48.41 3.33
CA ASP A 290 30.80 -47.84 3.69
C ASP A 290 31.37 -46.97 2.57
N PHE A 291 30.67 -46.84 1.43
CA PHE A 291 31.12 -46.02 0.31
C PHE A 291 31.11 -44.53 0.68
N GLN A 292 32.30 -43.93 0.68
CA GLN A 292 32.49 -42.49 0.84
C GLN A 292 32.71 -41.84 -0.52
N ASN A 293 31.83 -40.90 -0.86
CA ASN A 293 32.04 -40.09 -2.05
C ASN A 293 33.07 -38.95 -1.80
N PRO A 294 33.56 -38.28 -2.85
CA PRO A 294 34.50 -37.17 -2.70
C PRO A 294 34.02 -36.06 -1.74
N VAL A 295 32.71 -35.79 -1.67
CA VAL A 295 32.16 -34.77 -0.78
C VAL A 295 32.19 -35.22 0.68
N ASP A 296 31.91 -36.49 0.97
CA ASP A 296 32.05 -37.08 2.30
C ASP A 296 33.48 -36.90 2.83
N LEU A 297 34.48 -37.28 2.01
CA LEU A 297 35.88 -37.12 2.34
C LEU A 297 36.28 -35.65 2.55
N MET A 298 35.68 -34.71 1.81
CA MET A 298 35.92 -33.28 1.99
C MET A 298 35.39 -32.77 3.33
N PHE A 299 34.20 -33.21 3.75
CA PHE A 299 33.62 -32.83 5.03
C PHE A 299 34.32 -33.49 6.22
N GLU A 300 34.78 -34.73 6.08
CA GLU A 300 35.59 -35.41 7.12
C GLU A 300 36.91 -34.69 7.37
N ARG A 301 37.64 -34.34 6.30
CA ARG A 301 38.88 -33.55 6.43
C ARG A 301 38.65 -32.17 7.03
N LEU A 302 37.49 -31.56 6.77
CA LEU A 302 37.14 -30.28 7.37
C LEU A 302 36.78 -30.45 8.85
N GLU A 303 36.07 -31.53 9.21
CA GLU A 303 35.75 -31.88 10.58
C GLU A 303 36.99 -32.16 11.43
N GLU A 304 37.99 -32.86 10.88
CA GLU A 304 39.28 -33.09 11.55
C GLU A 304 39.99 -31.78 11.93
N LYS A 305 39.82 -30.74 11.10
CA LYS A 305 40.42 -29.41 11.31
C LYS A 305 39.60 -28.54 12.25
N ASP A 306 38.29 -28.46 12.02
CA ASP A 306 37.34 -27.67 12.80
C ASP A 306 36.00 -28.43 12.96
N PRO A 307 35.84 -29.19 14.05
CA PRO A 307 34.61 -29.94 14.31
C PRO A 307 33.38 -29.04 14.51
N GLU A 308 33.60 -27.79 14.93
CA GLU A 308 32.55 -26.84 15.23
C GLU A 308 32.17 -25.95 14.03
N HIS A 309 32.79 -26.20 12.87
CA HIS A 309 32.57 -25.47 11.62
C HIS A 309 31.09 -25.52 11.19
N PHE A 310 30.55 -24.38 10.74
CA PHE A 310 29.15 -24.25 10.36
C PHE A 310 28.73 -25.30 9.32
N ALA A 311 29.53 -25.46 8.26
CA ALA A 311 29.22 -26.39 7.18
C ALA A 311 29.20 -27.86 7.65
N VAL A 312 30.15 -28.26 8.51
CA VAL A 312 30.26 -29.61 9.08
C VAL A 312 29.03 -29.93 9.92
N LYS A 313 28.62 -29.00 10.79
CA LYS A 313 27.42 -29.17 11.62
C LYS A 313 26.16 -29.40 10.78
N GLN A 314 26.01 -28.72 9.64
CA GLN A 314 24.85 -28.94 8.76
C GLN A 314 24.96 -30.28 8.02
N TYR A 315 26.17 -30.66 7.59
CA TYR A 315 26.42 -31.91 6.89
C TYR A 315 26.13 -33.14 7.77
N LYS A 316 26.58 -33.13 9.02
CA LYS A 316 26.26 -34.17 10.01
C LYS A 316 24.76 -34.32 10.22
N LYS A 317 24.04 -33.21 10.35
CA LYS A 317 22.57 -33.22 10.48
C LYS A 317 21.90 -33.79 9.23
N TYR A 318 22.43 -33.49 8.05
CA TYR A 318 21.96 -34.09 6.80
C TYR A 318 22.18 -35.61 6.78
N LYS A 319 23.39 -36.11 7.08
CA LYS A 319 23.69 -37.55 7.12
C LYS A 319 22.81 -38.28 8.15
N LEU A 320 22.61 -37.70 9.33
CA LEU A 320 21.70 -38.25 10.35
C LEU A 320 20.25 -38.32 9.85
N ALA A 321 19.79 -37.30 9.13
CA ALA A 321 18.45 -37.31 8.55
C ALA A 321 18.34 -38.38 7.46
N ALA A 322 19.30 -38.47 6.54
CA ALA A 322 19.29 -39.40 5.42
C ALA A 322 19.40 -40.88 5.87
N GLY A 323 20.24 -41.18 6.86
CA GLY A 323 20.44 -42.55 7.36
C GLY A 323 19.20 -43.17 8.03
N ASP A 324 18.32 -42.37 8.64
CA ASP A 324 17.05 -42.83 9.24
C ASP A 324 15.98 -43.20 8.18
N VAL A 325 16.24 -42.90 6.90
CA VAL A 325 15.32 -43.21 5.79
C VAL A 325 15.78 -44.42 4.97
N CYS A 326 17.08 -44.61 4.75
CA CYS A 326 17.57 -45.83 4.10
C CYS A 326 17.45 -47.08 4.98
N SER A 327 17.26 -46.92 6.30
CA SER A 327 17.11 -48.02 7.26
C SER A 327 15.65 -48.46 7.50
N LYS A 328 14.67 -47.86 6.80
CA LYS A 328 13.24 -48.23 6.86
C LYS A 328 12.76 -48.83 5.54
#